data_AF-X1TEI9-F1
#
_entry.id   AF-X1TEI9-F1
#
_cell.length_a   1.000
_cell.length_b   1.000
_cell.length_c   1.000
_cell.angle_alpha   90.00
_cell.angle_beta   90.00
_cell.angle_gamma   90.00
#
_symmetry.space_group_name_H-M   'P 1'
#
loop_
_entity.id
_entity.type
_entity.pdbx_description
1 polymer ?
#
loop_
_entity_poly.entity_id
_entity_poly.type
_entity_poly.pdbx_seq_one_letter_code
_entity_poly.pdbx_strand_id
1 'polypeptide(L)'
;MYFLKNSNILAAITNYGSRIISLCVTDRNGEMDDVVLGFNSIDVYLNAKEVFHGALIGRVGNRIAKGKFKLYGVEYSLLLNNRVNHLH
;
A
#
# COMPACT_ATOMS: atom_id res chain seq x y z
N MET A 1 1.09 -8.14 -13.32
CA MET A 1 0.04 -7.09 -13.29
C MET A 1 -1.30 -7.76 -13.48
N TYR A 2 -2.32 -7.29 -12.79
CA TYR A 2 -3.70 -7.77 -12.88
C TYR A 2 -4.59 -6.56 -13.16
N PHE A 3 -5.54 -6.70 -14.08
CA PHE A 3 -6.48 -5.65 -14.44
C PHE A 3 -7.90 -6.10 -14.13
N LEU A 4 -8.66 -5.26 -13.44
CA LEU A 4 -10.07 -5.48 -13.13
C LEU A 4 -10.88 -4.37 -13.80
N LYS A 5 -11.95 -4.73 -14.50
CA LYS A 5 -12.77 -3.77 -15.24
C LYS A 5 -14.26 -4.09 -15.08
N ASN A 6 -15.06 -3.06 -14.87
CA ASN A 6 -16.51 -3.08 -15.09
C ASN A 6 -16.92 -1.86 -15.94
N SER A 7 -18.22 -1.53 -15.98
CA SER A 7 -18.72 -0.41 -16.79
C SER A 7 -18.21 0.97 -16.36
N ASN A 8 -17.85 1.14 -15.08
CA ASN A 8 -17.58 2.45 -14.47
C ASN A 8 -16.19 2.56 -13.83
N ILE A 9 -15.47 1.43 -13.70
CA ILE A 9 -14.21 1.32 -12.98
C ILE A 9 -13.22 0.47 -13.79
N LEU A 10 -11.98 0.94 -13.87
CA LEU A 10 -10.82 0.19 -14.31
C LEU A 10 -9.74 0.28 -13.23
N ALA A 11 -9.28 -0.86 -12.72
CA ALA A 11 -8.23 -0.93 -11.72
C ALA A 11 -7.04 -1.75 -12.24
N ALA A 12 -5.83 -1.29 -11.92
CA ALA A 12 -4.59 -2.01 -12.16
C ALA A 12 -3.91 -2.34 -10.83
N ILE A 13 -3.62 -3.63 -10.62
CA ILE A 13 -3.04 -4.17 -9.40
C ILE A 13 -1.73 -4.88 -9.73
N THR A 14 -0.66 -4.62 -8.99
CA THR A 14 0.63 -5.32 -9.16
C THR A 14 0.75 -6.51 -8.24
N ASN A 15 1.63 -7.46 -8.57
CA ASN A 15 2.05 -8.51 -7.64
C ASN A 15 3.16 -8.06 -6.67
N TYR A 16 3.65 -6.83 -6.81
CA TYR A 16 4.65 -6.26 -5.90
C TYR A 16 3.93 -5.49 -4.79
N GLY A 17 3.81 -6.13 -3.62
CA GLY A 17 3.07 -5.55 -2.49
C GLY A 17 1.57 -5.44 -2.71
N SER A 18 1.01 -6.22 -3.66
CA SER A 18 -0.41 -6.19 -4.06
C SER A 18 -0.96 -4.78 -4.27
N ARG A 19 -0.16 -3.90 -4.90
CA ARG A 19 -0.45 -2.47 -4.96
C ARG A 19 -1.58 -2.16 -5.93
N ILE A 20 -2.53 -1.32 -5.52
CA ILE A 20 -3.37 -0.58 -6.48
C ILE A 20 -2.52 0.55 -7.04
N ILE A 21 -2.18 0.48 -8.33
CA ILE A 21 -1.32 1.48 -8.99
C ILE A 21 -2.10 2.40 -9.93
N SER A 22 -3.36 2.07 -10.21
CA SER A 22 -4.29 2.90 -10.96
C SER A 22 -5.73 2.47 -10.61
N LEU A 23 -6.60 3.45 -10.43
CA LEU A 23 -8.03 3.27 -10.21
C LEU A 23 -8.77 4.37 -10.97
N CYS A 24 -9.09 4.10 -12.24
CA CYS A 24 -9.88 5.00 -13.05
C CYS A 24 -11.36 4.84 -12.72
N VAL A 25 -12.04 5.94 -12.42
CA VAL A 25 -13.49 5.98 -12.14
C VAL A 25 -14.18 7.02 -13.03
N THR A 26 -15.39 6.70 -13.46
CA THR A 26 -16.23 7.62 -14.25
C THR A 26 -16.79 8.73 -13.37
N ASP A 27 -16.60 9.98 -13.78
CA ASP A 27 -17.14 11.18 -13.14
C ASP A 27 -18.61 11.45 -13.55
N ARG A 28 -19.15 12.61 -13.14
CA ARG A 28 -20.53 13.01 -13.48
C ARG A 28 -20.77 13.36 -14.95
N ASN A 29 -19.72 13.64 -15.71
CA ASN A 29 -19.77 13.95 -17.13
C ASN A 29 -19.55 12.70 -18.00
N GLY A 30 -19.23 11.55 -17.39
CA GLY A 30 -18.92 10.32 -18.10
C GLY A 30 -17.44 10.14 -18.43
N GLU A 31 -16.56 11.02 -17.92
CA GLU A 31 -15.12 10.95 -18.15
C GLU A 31 -14.44 10.08 -17.10
N MET A 32 -13.49 9.25 -17.51
CA MET A 32 -12.70 8.42 -16.57
C MET A 32 -11.42 9.14 -16.18
N ASP A 33 -11.16 9.20 -14.87
CA ASP A 33 -9.90 9.74 -14.34
C ASP A 33 -9.33 8.84 -13.24
N ASP A 34 -8.01 8.80 -13.12
CA ASP A 34 -7.30 8.02 -12.10
C ASP A 34 -7.30 8.75 -10.76
N VAL A 35 -7.94 8.15 -9.75
CA VAL A 35 -8.15 8.78 -8.44
C VAL A 35 -7.19 8.32 -7.36
N VAL A 36 -6.15 7.53 -7.71
CA VAL A 36 -5.11 7.13 -6.74
C VAL A 36 -3.76 7.75 -7.05
N LEU A 37 -3.00 8.03 -5.99
CA LEU A 37 -1.61 8.43 -6.10
C LEU A 37 -0.73 7.21 -6.40
N GLY A 38 0.25 7.39 -7.27
CA GLY A 38 1.16 6.34 -7.65
C GLY A 38 2.30 6.83 -8.54
N PHE A 39 3.02 5.87 -9.13
CA PHE A 39 4.12 6.12 -10.05
C PHE A 39 3.96 5.30 -11.33
N ASN A 40 4.60 5.76 -12.40
CA ASN A 40 4.47 5.17 -13.74
C ASN A 40 5.42 3.98 -13.99
N SER A 41 6.34 3.65 -13.07
CA SER A 41 7.24 2.51 -13.23
C SER A 41 7.63 1.86 -11.90
N ILE A 42 7.98 0.58 -11.96
CA ILE A 42 8.44 -0.18 -10.80
C ILE A 42 9.72 0.42 -10.20
N ASP A 43 10.63 0.93 -11.04
CA ASP A 43 11.88 1.54 -10.56
C ASP A 43 11.62 2.75 -9.66
N VAL A 44 10.60 3.54 -9.97
CA VAL A 44 10.21 4.66 -9.10
C VAL A 44 9.62 4.15 -7.79
N TYR A 45 8.78 3.10 -7.80
CA TYR A 45 8.29 2.49 -6.56
C TYR A 45 9.43 1.94 -5.67
N LEU A 46 10.47 1.34 -6.28
CA LEU A 46 11.61 0.78 -5.55
C LEU A 46 12.50 1.87 -4.92
N ASN A 47 12.54 3.06 -5.51
CA ASN A 47 13.40 4.16 -5.07
C ASN A 47 12.64 5.33 -4.41
N ALA A 48 11.31 5.22 -4.28
CA ALA A 48 10.47 6.27 -3.71
C ALA A 48 10.80 6.50 -2.23
N LYS A 49 10.72 7.76 -1.78
CA LYS A 49 10.76 8.09 -0.35
C LYS A 49 9.47 7.66 0.37
N GLU A 50 8.32 7.85 -0.30
CA GLU A 50 7.03 7.35 0.16
C GLU A 50 6.75 6.00 -0.50
N VAL A 51 6.96 4.93 0.27
CA VAL A 51 6.95 3.56 -0.25
C VAL A 51 5.59 2.87 -0.12
N PHE A 52 4.57 3.48 0.48
CA PHE A 52 3.31 2.79 0.80
C PHE A 52 2.15 3.12 -0.14
N HIS A 53 2.34 3.95 -1.17
CA HIS A 53 1.28 4.23 -2.16
C HIS A 53 0.67 2.94 -2.73
N GLY A 54 -0.63 2.80 -2.51
CA GLY A 54 -1.43 1.67 -2.97
C GLY A 54 -1.11 0.31 -2.35
N ALA A 55 -0.12 0.19 -1.45
CA ALA A 55 0.36 -1.10 -0.94
C ALA A 55 -0.62 -1.80 -0.03
N LEU A 56 -0.67 -3.12 -0.17
CA LEU A 56 -1.21 -4.00 0.87
C LEU A 56 -0.18 -4.09 1.99
N ILE A 57 -0.56 -3.59 3.17
CA ILE A 57 0.30 -3.52 4.35
C ILE A 57 0.16 -4.79 5.20
N GLY A 58 1.28 -5.33 5.67
CA GLY A 58 1.28 -6.49 6.56
C GLY A 58 2.68 -6.83 7.10
N ARG A 59 2.79 -7.58 8.22
CA ARG A 59 1.70 -8.33 8.88
C ARG A 59 0.79 -7.50 9.79
N VAL A 60 1.21 -6.32 10.23
CA VAL A 60 0.39 -5.46 11.09
C VAL A 60 0.36 -4.05 10.50
N GLY A 61 -0.84 -3.57 10.20
CA GLY A 61 -1.02 -2.18 9.79
C GLY A 61 -0.69 -1.22 10.92
N ASN A 62 -0.04 -0.10 10.57
CA ASN A 62 0.34 0.96 11.50
C ASN A 62 1.43 0.55 12.51
N ARG A 63 1.46 1.21 13.68
CA ARG A 63 2.60 1.17 14.60
C ARG A 63 2.43 0.15 15.72
N ILE A 64 3.53 -0.52 16.06
CA ILE A 64 3.71 -1.24 17.32
C ILE A 64 4.65 -0.43 18.20
N ALA A 65 4.12 0.03 19.34
CA ALA A 65 4.83 0.88 20.28
C ALA A 65 6.12 0.22 20.76
N LYS A 66 7.23 0.94 20.71
CA LYS A 66 8.55 0.43 21.13
C LYS A 66 9.00 -0.83 20.37
N GLY A 67 8.34 -1.17 19.25
CA GLY A 67 8.55 -2.41 18.52
C GLY A 67 8.35 -3.67 19.37
N LYS A 68 7.56 -3.58 20.45
CA LYS A 68 7.42 -4.67 21.42
C LYS A 68 5.97 -5.01 21.65
N PHE A 69 5.70 -6.31 21.73
CA PHE A 69 4.41 -6.83 22.15
C PHE A 69 4.60 -8.18 22.83
N LYS A 70 3.59 -8.61 23.59
CA LYS A 70 3.53 -9.95 24.16
C LYS A 70 2.41 -10.74 23.50
N LEU A 71 2.68 -11.99 23.16
CA LEU A 71 1.68 -12.92 22.64
C LEU A 71 1.85 -14.25 23.38
N TYR A 72 0.78 -14.73 24.02
CA TYR A 72 0.78 -15.94 24.86
C TYR A 72 1.90 -15.95 25.92
N GLY A 73 2.15 -14.78 26.54
CA GLY A 73 3.18 -14.62 27.57
C GLY A 73 4.61 -14.46 27.05
N VAL A 74 4.87 -14.69 25.75
CA VAL A 74 6.18 -14.51 25.11
C VAL A 74 6.34 -13.06 24.63
N GLU A 75 7.45 -12.42 24.98
CA GLU A 75 7.78 -11.07 24.47
C GLU A 75 8.48 -11.17 23.12
N TYR A 76 8.00 -10.38 22.16
CA TYR A 76 8.58 -10.24 20.84
C TYR A 76 9.14 -8.83 20.68
N SER A 77 10.32 -8.73 20.07
CA SER A 77 10.93 -7.47 19.68
C SER A 77 11.05 -7.42 18.15
N LEU A 78 10.60 -6.30 17.57
CA LEU A 78 10.56 -6.04 16.14
C LEU A 78 11.56 -4.93 15.78
N LEU A 79 11.87 -4.81 14.49
CA LEU A 79 12.72 -3.75 13.97
C LEU A 79 12.12 -2.37 14.24
N LEU A 80 12.90 -1.44 14.79
CA LEU A 80 12.48 -0.04 14.94
C LEU A 80 12.71 0.73 13.63
N ASN A 81 11.78 0.57 12.68
CA ASN A 81 11.84 1.23 11.37
C ASN A 81 11.12 2.60 11.35
N ASN A 82 10.51 3.02 12.46
CA ASN A 82 9.86 4.32 12.59
C ASN A 82 10.18 4.98 13.94
N ARG A 83 11.38 5.58 14.03
CA ARG A 83 11.92 6.16 15.27
C ARG A 83 11.95 5.11 16.39
N VAL A 84 11.14 5.30 17.42
CA VAL A 84 11.04 4.39 18.56
C VAL A 84 10.02 3.27 18.33
N ASN A 85 9.35 3.20 17.19
CA ASN A 85 8.29 2.23 16.91
C ASN A 85 8.66 1.33 15.73
N HIS A 86 7.97 0.19 15.65
CA HIS A 86 7.83 -0.57 14.41
C HIS A 86 6.59 -0.03 13.66
N LEU A 87 6.63 0.07 12.35
CA LEU A 87 5.58 0.58 11.48
C LEU A 87 5.44 -0.34 10.27
N HIS A 88 4.19 -0.67 9.94
CA HIS A 88 3.82 -1.47 8.77
C HIS A 88 4.55 -2.83 8.72
#